data_AF-A0A5E4JZH0-F1
#
_entry.id   AF-A0A5E4JZH0-F1
#
_cell.length_a   1.000
_cell.length_b   1.000
_cell.length_c   1.000
_cell.angle_alpha   90.00
_cell.angle_beta   90.00
_cell.angle_gamma   90.00
#
_symmetry.space_group_name_H-M   'P 1'
#
loop_
_entity.id
_entity.type
_entity.pdbx_description
1 polymer ?
#
loop_
_entity_poly.entity_id
_entity_poly.type
_entity_poly.pdbx_seq_one_letter_code
_entity_poly.pdbx_strand_id
1 'polypeptide(L)'
;MTLETSVKGITVYRDDSRNNQVLSIGKINKFNGERPEVLGTTIKQRTPFGNAFVTLNVLKDDPSIPYEAFVTIGKGGRDIDAIAEGYGRMVSLSFKKGVGVEEIADQLEGISGESMTGLGPNKVSSLPDAFAKGLKEAYKQINNQNGDENKRGDHLSGNFCPTCGSKLMMVEGCQKCVNPTCGYSKC
;
A
#
# COMPACT_ATOMS: atom_id res chain seq x y z
N MET A 1 -45.82 -41.71 -17.48
CA MET A 1 -44.90 -41.26 -16.41
C MET A 1 -44.08 -40.12 -16.96
N THR A 2 -44.55 -38.89 -16.73
CA THR A 2 -43.84 -37.65 -17.03
C THR A 2 -42.84 -37.39 -15.91
N LEU A 3 -41.54 -37.47 -16.20
CA LEU A 3 -40.48 -37.08 -15.28
C LEU A 3 -40.38 -35.55 -15.31
N GLU A 4 -40.89 -34.90 -14.26
CA GLU A 4 -40.68 -33.49 -13.97
C GLU A 4 -39.23 -33.24 -13.53
N THR A 5 -38.29 -33.24 -14.47
CA THR A 5 -36.96 -32.73 -14.16
C THR A 5 -36.98 -31.21 -14.31
N SER A 6 -36.95 -30.49 -13.19
CA SER A 6 -36.77 -29.04 -13.12
C SER A 6 -35.34 -28.66 -13.57
N VAL A 7 -35.08 -28.73 -14.87
CA VAL A 7 -33.77 -28.34 -15.43
C VAL A 7 -33.74 -26.82 -15.61
N LYS A 8 -32.98 -26.13 -14.76
CA LYS A 8 -32.66 -24.72 -14.98
C LYS A 8 -31.64 -24.65 -16.12
N GLY A 9 -32.08 -24.25 -17.31
CA GLY A 9 -31.18 -23.95 -18.42
C GLY A 9 -30.25 -22.80 -18.04
N ILE A 10 -28.94 -23.02 -18.14
CA ILE A 10 -27.95 -21.96 -17.97
C ILE A 10 -27.62 -21.40 -19.35
N THR A 11 -27.74 -20.08 -19.53
CA THR A 11 -27.40 -19.41 -20.79
C THR A 11 -25.96 -18.91 -20.68
N VAL A 12 -25.04 -19.57 -21.36
CA VAL A 12 -23.65 -19.13 -21.46
C VAL A 12 -23.50 -18.29 -22.72
N TYR A 13 -23.21 -17.00 -22.56
CA TYR A 13 -22.81 -16.14 -23.67
C TYR A 13 -21.30 -16.32 -23.89
N ARG A 14 -20.90 -16.60 -25.14
CA ARG A 14 -19.49 -16.51 -25.54
C ARG A 14 -19.05 -15.05 -25.58
N ASP A 15 -17.79 -14.78 -25.25
CA ASP A 15 -17.17 -13.47 -25.48
C ASP A 15 -17.37 -13.07 -26.96
N ASP A 16 -17.68 -11.79 -27.20
CA ASP A 16 -18.16 -11.18 -28.45
C ASP A 16 -19.60 -11.49 -28.92
N SER A 17 -20.42 -12.26 -28.17
CA SER A 17 -21.81 -12.54 -28.60
C SER A 17 -22.77 -11.35 -28.44
N ARG A 18 -22.39 -10.28 -27.73
CA ARG A 18 -23.22 -9.09 -27.48
C ARG A 18 -22.36 -7.82 -27.49
N ASN A 19 -22.89 -6.73 -28.05
CA ASN A 19 -22.20 -5.43 -28.10
C ASN A 19 -21.94 -4.81 -26.70
N ASN A 20 -22.71 -5.20 -25.67
CA ASN A 20 -22.50 -4.79 -24.28
C ASN A 20 -22.40 -6.01 -23.38
N GLN A 21 -21.24 -6.16 -22.77
CA GLN A 21 -20.91 -7.21 -21.80
C GLN A 21 -21.24 -6.72 -20.39
N VAL A 22 -22.08 -7.47 -19.66
CA VAL A 22 -22.50 -7.17 -18.27
C VAL A 22 -21.45 -7.53 -17.21
N LEU A 23 -20.35 -8.16 -17.63
CA LEU A 23 -19.13 -8.25 -16.84
C LEU A 23 -18.28 -7.02 -17.19
N SER A 24 -18.34 -5.99 -16.35
CA SER A 24 -17.37 -4.90 -16.44
C SER A 24 -16.00 -5.47 -16.10
N ILE A 25 -15.24 -5.85 -17.11
CA ILE A 25 -13.80 -6.05 -16.99
C ILE A 25 -13.30 -4.78 -16.31
N GLY A 26 -12.70 -4.93 -15.11
CA GLY A 26 -12.16 -3.80 -14.35
C GLY A 26 -11.36 -2.90 -15.28
N LYS A 27 -11.49 -1.57 -15.12
CA LYS A 27 -10.90 -0.58 -16.05
C LYS A 27 -9.45 -0.95 -16.35
N ILE A 28 -9.20 -1.47 -17.54
CA ILE A 28 -7.83 -1.74 -18.00
C ILE A 28 -7.23 -0.37 -18.29
N ASN A 29 -6.28 0.05 -17.48
CA ASN A 29 -5.51 1.28 -17.70
C ASN A 29 -4.62 1.10 -18.93
N LYS A 30 -5.15 1.40 -20.13
CA LYS A 30 -4.38 1.39 -21.37
C LYS A 30 -3.50 2.64 -21.43
N PHE A 31 -2.26 2.49 -20.99
CA PHE A 31 -1.20 3.47 -21.21
C PHE A 31 -0.75 3.43 -22.67
N ASN A 32 -1.42 4.20 -23.53
CA ASN A 32 -1.05 4.39 -24.93
C ASN A 32 -0.27 5.70 -25.10
N GLY A 33 0.87 5.68 -25.79
CA GLY A 33 1.63 6.88 -26.15
C GLY A 33 2.89 7.11 -25.32
N GLU A 34 3.25 8.38 -25.17
CA GLU A 34 4.45 8.82 -24.45
C GLU A 34 4.34 8.52 -22.94
N ARG A 35 5.48 8.31 -22.28
CA ARG A 35 5.51 7.93 -20.86
C ARG A 35 4.90 9.07 -20.01
N PRO A 36 3.86 8.80 -19.20
CA PRO A 36 3.23 9.82 -18.37
C PRO A 36 4.16 10.30 -17.25
N GLU A 37 3.87 11.47 -16.69
CA GLU A 37 4.53 11.93 -15.47
C GLU A 37 4.12 11.06 -14.27
N VAL A 38 5.12 10.69 -13.46
CA VAL A 38 4.94 9.79 -12.32
C VAL A 38 5.53 10.38 -11.06
N LEU A 39 4.93 10.03 -9.93
CA LEU A 39 5.44 10.31 -8.59
C LEU A 39 5.94 9.01 -7.97
N GLY A 40 7.18 9.01 -7.51
CA GLY A 40 7.87 7.83 -7.00
C GLY A 40 8.13 7.91 -5.50
N THR A 41 7.80 6.85 -4.77
CA THR A 41 8.20 6.65 -3.37
C THR A 41 9.10 5.43 -3.26
N THR A 42 10.23 5.56 -2.57
CA THR A 42 11.20 4.45 -2.38
C THR A 42 11.32 4.06 -0.93
N ILE A 43 11.11 2.77 -0.64
CA ILE A 43 11.20 2.18 0.69
C ILE A 43 12.41 1.26 0.75
N LYS A 44 13.21 1.44 1.79
CA LYS A 44 14.33 0.54 2.10
C LYS A 44 13.83 -0.63 2.94
N GLN A 45 14.07 -1.85 2.46
CA GLN A 45 13.77 -3.09 3.16
C GLN A 45 15.06 -3.86 3.44
N ARG A 46 15.18 -4.40 4.66
CA ARG A 46 16.32 -5.24 5.02
C ARG A 46 16.00 -6.68 4.63
N THR A 47 16.84 -7.28 3.80
CA THR A 47 16.68 -8.66 3.32
C THR A 47 17.89 -9.50 3.67
N PRO A 48 17.80 -10.84 3.58
CA PRO A 48 18.94 -11.74 3.74
C PRO A 48 20.09 -11.46 2.75
N PHE A 49 19.77 -10.90 1.58
CA PHE A 49 20.72 -10.61 0.49
C PHE A 49 21.23 -9.16 0.52
N GLY A 50 20.97 -8.41 1.59
CA GLY A 50 21.33 -7.00 1.75
C GLY A 50 20.13 -6.07 1.77
N ASN A 51 20.37 -4.78 1.59
CA ASN A 51 19.28 -3.80 1.56
C ASN A 51 18.63 -3.81 0.16
N ALA A 52 17.34 -4.09 0.13
CA ALA A 52 16.50 -3.89 -1.04
C ALA A 52 15.90 -2.48 -0.99
N PHE A 53 15.83 -1.83 -2.15
CA PHE A 53 15.17 -0.55 -2.35
C PHE A 53 13.99 -0.80 -3.28
N VAL A 54 12.79 -0.65 -2.73
CA VAL A 54 11.54 -0.87 -3.43
C VAL A 54 10.97 0.48 -3.81
N THR A 55 10.88 0.76 -5.10
CA THR A 55 10.31 2.01 -5.61
C THR A 55 8.95 1.73 -6.22
N LEU A 56 7.91 2.45 -5.79
CA LEU A 56 6.59 2.45 -6.40
C LEU A 56 6.36 3.81 -7.08
N ASN A 57 6.08 3.78 -8.38
CA ASN A 57 5.71 4.94 -9.17
C ASN A 57 4.21 4.88 -9.49
N VAL A 58 3.50 5.95 -9.16
CA VAL A 58 2.09 6.18 -9.47
C VAL A 58 1.94 7.32 -10.46
N LEU A 59 0.79 7.44 -11.12
CA LEU A 59 0.54 8.60 -11.98
C LEU A 59 0.50 9.88 -11.13
N LYS A 60 1.09 10.95 -11.67
CA LYS A 60 1.08 12.26 -11.00
C LYS A 60 -0.34 12.82 -10.86
N ASP A 61 -1.17 12.64 -11.89
CA ASP A 61 -2.55 13.17 -11.92
C ASP A 61 -3.52 12.34 -11.07
N ASP A 62 -3.23 11.05 -10.87
CA ASP A 62 -4.03 10.15 -10.05
C ASP A 62 -3.12 9.16 -9.30
N PRO A 63 -2.70 9.50 -8.06
CA PRO A 63 -1.83 8.65 -7.25
C PRO A 63 -2.43 7.28 -6.88
N SER A 64 -3.74 7.07 -7.10
CA SER A 64 -4.36 5.75 -6.88
C SER A 64 -3.98 4.75 -7.96
N ILE A 65 -3.50 5.22 -9.13
CA ILE A 65 -3.16 4.40 -10.28
C ILE A 65 -1.65 4.08 -10.26
N PRO A 66 -1.25 2.83 -9.94
CA PRO A 66 0.14 2.42 -10.06
C PRO A 66 0.56 2.33 -11.54
N TYR A 67 1.80 2.73 -11.82
CA TYR A 67 2.34 2.73 -13.18
C TYR A 67 3.50 1.73 -13.34
N GLU A 68 4.46 1.75 -12.42
CA GLU A 68 5.60 0.82 -12.42
C GLU A 68 6.18 0.68 -11.01
N ALA A 69 6.89 -0.41 -10.77
CA ALA A 69 7.67 -0.59 -9.56
C ALA A 69 8.99 -1.30 -9.85
N PHE A 70 9.98 -0.96 -9.03
CA PHE A 70 11.32 -1.51 -9.12
C PHE A 70 11.75 -2.06 -7.77
N VAL A 71 12.61 -3.06 -7.81
CA VAL A 71 13.33 -3.53 -6.64
C VAL A 71 14.80 -3.67 -7.01
N THR A 72 15.67 -3.04 -6.23
CA THR A 72 17.13 -3.06 -6.43
C THR A 72 17.81 -3.51 -5.15
N ILE A 73 18.81 -4.39 -5.23
CA ILE A 73 19.57 -4.81 -4.07
C ILE A 73 20.99 -4.23 -4.12
N GLY A 74 21.40 -3.51 -3.08
CA GLY A 74 22.69 -2.82 -3.09
C GLY A 74 23.93 -3.74 -3.10
N LYS A 75 23.79 -5.03 -2.74
CA LYS A 75 24.87 -6.03 -2.65
C LYS A 75 24.37 -7.47 -2.90
N GLY A 76 23.36 -7.65 -3.76
CA GLY A 76 22.72 -8.95 -4.00
C GLY A 76 23.55 -9.91 -4.85
N GLY A 77 24.42 -9.37 -5.71
CA GLY A 77 25.13 -10.14 -6.72
C GLY A 77 24.29 -10.35 -7.97
N ARG A 78 24.93 -10.81 -9.05
CA ARG A 78 24.36 -10.79 -10.42
C ARG A 78 23.04 -11.56 -10.54
N ASP A 79 22.95 -12.73 -9.92
CA ASP A 79 21.74 -13.58 -10.04
C ASP A 79 20.56 -12.95 -9.30
N ILE A 80 20.79 -12.43 -8.10
CA ILE A 80 19.75 -11.78 -7.30
C ILE A 80 19.33 -10.47 -7.96
N ASP A 81 20.25 -9.70 -8.53
CA ASP A 81 19.96 -8.47 -9.26
C ASP A 81 19.14 -8.76 -10.53
N ALA A 82 19.46 -9.83 -11.26
CA ALA A 82 18.68 -10.27 -12.43
C ALA A 82 17.26 -10.70 -12.04
N ILE A 83 17.09 -11.43 -10.93
CA ILE A 83 15.78 -11.81 -10.39
C ILE A 83 15.00 -10.56 -9.96
N ALA A 84 15.66 -9.60 -9.29
CA ALA A 84 15.06 -8.34 -8.85
C ALA A 84 14.53 -7.53 -10.04
N GLU A 85 15.32 -7.41 -11.11
CA GLU A 85 14.89 -6.77 -12.35
C GLU A 85 13.70 -7.50 -13.00
N GLY A 86 13.75 -8.84 -13.03
CA GLY A 86 12.64 -9.67 -13.52
C GLY A 86 11.33 -9.40 -12.78
N TYR A 87 11.36 -9.38 -11.44
CA TYR A 87 10.19 -9.03 -10.63
C TYR A 87 9.70 -7.62 -10.91
N GLY A 88 10.58 -6.62 -10.93
CA GLY A 88 10.20 -5.23 -11.22
C GLY A 88 9.50 -5.11 -12.58
N ARG A 89 10.00 -5.79 -13.61
CA ARG A 89 9.39 -5.80 -14.95
C ARG A 89 8.02 -6.46 -14.95
N MET A 90 7.86 -7.60 -14.29
CA MET A 90 6.59 -8.34 -14.23
C MET A 90 5.52 -7.58 -13.44
N VAL A 91 5.88 -6.99 -12.29
CA VAL A 91 4.98 -6.16 -11.49
C VAL A 91 4.57 -4.91 -12.26
N SER A 92 5.52 -4.24 -12.91
CA SER A 92 5.23 -3.06 -13.74
C SER A 92 4.31 -3.39 -14.92
N LEU A 93 4.49 -4.54 -15.56
CA LEU A 93 3.58 -5.00 -16.61
C LEU A 93 2.16 -5.25 -16.06
N SER A 94 2.06 -5.81 -14.86
CA SER A 94 0.78 -6.10 -14.21
C SER A 94 0.02 -4.81 -13.86
N PHE A 95 0.71 -3.79 -13.36
CA PHE A 95 0.13 -2.44 -13.17
C PHE A 95 -0.42 -1.85 -14.46
N LYS A 96 0.32 -2.00 -15.58
CA LYS A 96 -0.15 -1.59 -16.91
C LYS A 96 -1.37 -2.37 -17.42
N LYS A 97 -1.75 -3.46 -16.75
CA LYS A 97 -2.99 -4.20 -17.01
C LYS A 97 -4.11 -3.88 -16.02
N GLY A 98 -3.88 -2.94 -15.11
CA GLY A 98 -4.88 -2.49 -14.13
C GLY A 98 -4.93 -3.34 -12.85
N VAL A 99 -3.91 -4.19 -12.61
CA VAL A 99 -3.81 -4.94 -11.34
C VAL A 99 -3.41 -3.97 -10.22
N GLY A 100 -4.07 -4.07 -9.06
CA GLY A 100 -3.81 -3.18 -7.93
C GLY A 100 -2.51 -3.50 -7.18
N VAL A 101 -1.99 -2.53 -6.42
CA VAL A 101 -0.79 -2.73 -5.58
C VAL A 101 -1.02 -3.80 -4.53
N GLU A 102 -2.16 -3.76 -3.83
CA GLU A 102 -2.48 -4.73 -2.79
C GLU A 102 -2.61 -6.15 -3.34
N GLU A 103 -3.27 -6.30 -4.50
CA GLU A 103 -3.46 -7.60 -5.15
C GLU A 103 -2.12 -8.28 -5.48
N ILE A 104 -1.16 -7.53 -6.04
CA ILE A 104 0.18 -8.06 -6.31
C ILE A 104 0.94 -8.33 -5.01
N ALA A 105 0.89 -7.38 -4.06
CA ALA A 105 1.63 -7.52 -2.81
C ALA A 105 1.15 -8.73 -1.99
N ASP A 106 -0.14 -9.04 -2.00
CA ASP A 106 -0.70 -10.20 -1.32
C ASP A 106 -0.24 -11.53 -1.94
N GLN A 107 0.04 -11.57 -3.25
CA GLN A 107 0.63 -12.75 -3.88
C GLN A 107 2.12 -12.95 -3.54
N LEU A 108 2.84 -11.86 -3.34
CA LEU A 108 4.29 -11.88 -3.07
C LEU A 108 4.62 -12.02 -1.58
N GLU A 109 3.72 -11.55 -0.70
CA GLU A 109 3.92 -11.59 0.75
C GLU A 109 3.98 -13.04 1.27
N GLY A 110 4.94 -13.31 2.14
CA GLY A 110 5.10 -14.62 2.76
C GLY A 110 5.84 -15.66 1.90
N ILE A 111 6.12 -15.40 0.62
CA ILE A 111 7.04 -16.23 -0.17
C ILE A 111 8.38 -16.25 0.56
N SER A 112 8.82 -17.42 1.02
CA SER A 112 9.96 -17.54 1.93
C SER A 112 11.09 -18.34 1.29
N GLY A 113 12.33 -17.89 1.53
CA GLY A 113 13.54 -18.61 1.18
C GLY A 113 14.17 -19.30 2.41
N GLU A 114 15.37 -19.84 2.21
CA GLU A 114 16.13 -20.54 3.25
C GLU A 114 16.64 -19.61 4.37
N SER A 115 16.86 -18.33 4.03
CA SER A 115 17.39 -17.33 4.95
C SER A 115 16.35 -16.26 5.23
N MET A 116 16.32 -15.76 6.47
CA MET A 116 15.36 -14.73 6.91
C MET A 116 16.08 -13.61 7.65
N THR A 117 15.49 -12.43 7.70
CA THR A 117 16.03 -11.28 8.44
C THR A 117 14.92 -10.56 9.20
N GLY A 118 15.21 -10.06 10.40
CA GLY A 118 14.22 -9.39 11.25
C GLY A 118 13.39 -10.36 12.10
N LEU A 119 12.54 -9.81 12.96
CA LEU A 119 11.70 -10.55 13.90
C LEU A 119 10.27 -10.01 13.88
N GLY A 120 9.30 -10.89 14.15
CA GLY A 120 7.89 -10.55 14.24
C GLY A 120 7.34 -9.92 12.93
N PRO A 121 6.61 -8.79 13.01
CA PRO A 121 6.00 -8.16 11.83
C PRO A 121 7.02 -7.55 10.85
N ASN A 122 8.24 -7.25 11.32
CA ASN A 122 9.33 -6.72 10.48
C ASN A 122 10.20 -7.83 9.87
N LYS A 123 9.79 -9.09 9.99
CA LYS A 123 10.50 -10.24 9.42
C LYS A 123 10.37 -10.21 7.90
N VAL A 124 11.48 -10.30 7.19
CA VAL A 124 11.55 -10.44 5.74
C VAL A 124 12.21 -11.77 5.41
N SER A 125 11.51 -12.63 4.67
CA SER A 125 11.94 -14.01 4.42
C SER A 125 12.56 -14.25 3.04
N SER A 126 12.43 -13.29 2.11
CA SER A 126 12.96 -13.40 0.75
C SER A 126 12.91 -12.05 0.04
N LEU A 127 13.41 -12.00 -1.20
CA LEU A 127 13.25 -10.85 -2.09
C LEU A 127 11.78 -10.53 -2.46
N PRO A 128 10.94 -11.48 -2.90
CA PRO A 128 9.52 -11.19 -3.20
C PRO A 128 8.76 -10.72 -1.95
N ASP A 129 9.00 -11.31 -0.78
CA ASP A 129 8.39 -10.86 0.48
C ASP A 129 8.83 -9.43 0.86
N ALA A 130 10.11 -9.09 0.62
CA ALA A 130 10.61 -7.72 0.78
C ALA A 130 9.92 -6.76 -0.20
N PHE A 131 9.72 -7.20 -1.45
CA PHE A 131 9.08 -6.38 -2.48
C PHE A 131 7.61 -6.10 -2.11
N ALA A 132 6.87 -7.12 -1.64
CA ALA A 132 5.51 -6.97 -1.15
C ALA A 132 5.38 -5.93 -0.03
N LYS A 133 6.22 -6.06 1.01
CA LYS A 133 6.22 -5.14 2.16
C LYS A 133 6.62 -3.74 1.77
N GLY A 134 7.62 -3.61 0.89
CA GLY A 134 8.04 -2.33 0.34
C GLY A 134 6.93 -1.65 -0.47
N LEU A 135 6.19 -2.40 -1.28
CA LEU A 135 5.06 -1.89 -2.08
C LEU A 135 3.93 -1.41 -1.17
N LYS A 136 3.52 -2.20 -0.18
CA LYS A 136 2.46 -1.83 0.78
C LYS A 136 2.84 -0.56 1.55
N GLU A 137 4.09 -0.46 2.00
CA GLU A 137 4.57 0.72 2.73
C GLU A 137 4.65 1.96 1.81
N ALA A 138 5.17 1.82 0.59
CA ALA A 138 5.24 2.92 -0.37
C ALA A 138 3.83 3.44 -0.70
N TYR A 139 2.88 2.54 -0.93
CA TYR A 139 1.50 2.88 -1.25
C TYR A 139 0.79 3.58 -0.09
N LYS A 140 1.02 3.13 1.15
CA LYS A 140 0.53 3.82 2.35
C LYS A 140 1.08 5.24 2.46
N GLN A 141 2.38 5.44 2.19
CA GLN A 141 2.99 6.78 2.25
C GLN A 141 2.41 7.72 1.19
N ILE A 142 2.21 7.23 -0.03
CA ILE A 142 1.56 8.00 -1.11
C ILE A 142 0.12 8.39 -0.70
N ASN A 143 -0.66 7.45 -0.15
CA ASN A 143 -2.02 7.72 0.28
C ASN A 143 -2.11 8.65 1.50
N ASN A 144 -1.14 8.57 2.43
CA ASN A 144 -1.09 9.46 3.58
C ASN A 144 -0.70 10.89 3.18
N GLN A 145 0.22 11.08 2.23
CA GLN A 145 0.57 12.40 1.69
C GLN A 145 -0.64 13.10 1.04
N ASN A 146 -1.52 12.34 0.38
CA ASN A 146 -2.78 12.87 -0.16
C ASN A 146 -3.84 13.15 0.92
N GLY A 147 -3.72 12.53 2.10
CA GLY A 147 -4.64 12.70 3.24
C GLY A 147 -4.36 13.93 4.11
N ASP A 148 -3.18 14.54 3.97
CA ASP A 148 -2.74 15.67 4.81
C ASP A 148 -3.08 17.05 4.24
N GLU A 149 -3.43 17.16 2.95
CA GLU A 149 -3.93 18.42 2.37
C GLU A 149 -5.35 18.77 2.83
N ASN A 150 -6.14 17.78 3.31
CA ASN A 150 -7.50 17.97 3.82
C ASN A 150 -7.63 17.82 5.35
N LYS A 151 -6.52 17.77 6.10
CA LYS A 151 -6.51 17.67 7.57
C LYS A 151 -5.71 18.78 8.28
N ARG A 152 -5.61 19.96 7.69
CA ARG A 152 -5.24 21.19 8.43
C ARG A 152 -6.45 21.89 9.06
N GLY A 153 -7.28 21.12 9.76
CA GLY A 153 -8.51 21.63 10.36
C GLY A 153 -9.13 20.65 11.34
N ASP A 154 -8.35 20.16 12.30
CA ASP A 154 -8.73 20.15 13.73
C ASP A 154 -7.56 19.54 14.52
N HIS A 155 -6.51 20.34 14.75
CA HIS A 155 -5.74 20.12 15.97
C HIS A 155 -6.74 20.35 17.10
N LEU A 156 -7.25 19.25 17.66
CA LEU A 156 -8.01 19.23 18.90
C LEU A 156 -7.12 19.85 19.98
N SER A 157 -7.16 21.17 20.03
CA SER A 157 -6.50 22.09 20.94
C SER A 157 -7.21 22.02 22.29
N GLY A 158 -7.38 20.80 22.80
CA GLY A 158 -7.65 20.56 24.19
C GLY A 158 -6.34 20.73 24.93
N ASN A 159 -6.21 21.79 25.73
CA ASN A 159 -5.12 21.86 26.70
C ASN A 159 -5.22 20.65 27.62
N PHE A 160 -4.44 19.59 27.37
CA PHE A 160 -4.39 18.39 28.21
C PHE A 160 -3.16 18.46 29.13
N CYS A 161 -3.33 17.96 30.35
CA CYS A 161 -2.30 17.95 31.37
C CYS A 161 -1.19 16.97 30.98
N PRO A 162 0.08 17.41 30.94
CA PRO A 162 1.20 16.55 30.55
C PRO A 162 1.48 15.42 31.56
N THR A 163 0.95 15.53 32.79
CA THR A 163 1.20 14.57 33.87
C THR A 163 0.15 13.45 33.94
N CYS A 164 -1.12 13.76 33.67
CA CYS A 164 -2.21 12.77 33.80
C CYS A 164 -3.15 12.70 32.59
N GLY A 165 -2.92 13.49 31.55
CA GLY A 165 -3.74 13.50 30.34
C GLY A 165 -5.15 14.09 30.50
N SER A 166 -5.50 14.62 31.68
CA SER A 166 -6.81 15.25 31.92
C SER A 166 -6.84 16.69 31.39
N LYS A 167 -8.02 17.22 31.08
CA LYS A 167 -8.17 18.59 30.57
C LYS A 167 -7.61 19.64 31.57
N LEU A 168 -7.02 20.70 31.04
CA LEU A 168 -6.58 21.89 31.77
C LEU A 168 -7.66 22.97 31.67
N MET A 169 -7.88 23.68 32.76
CA MET A 169 -8.76 24.84 32.83
C MET A 169 -7.95 26.07 33.26
N MET A 170 -8.31 27.23 32.73
CA MET A 170 -7.65 28.49 33.08
C MET A 170 -8.35 29.06 34.33
N VAL A 171 -7.60 29.21 35.42
CA VAL A 171 -8.09 29.76 36.70
C VAL A 171 -7.03 30.71 37.23
N GLU A 172 -7.43 31.94 37.53
CA GLU A 172 -6.55 32.98 38.10
C GLU A 172 -5.28 33.25 37.25
N GLY A 173 -5.40 33.15 35.92
CA GLY A 173 -4.27 33.36 35.01
C GLY A 173 -3.32 32.17 34.83
N CYS A 174 -3.58 31.04 35.51
CA CYS A 174 -2.80 29.81 35.38
C CYS A 174 -3.62 28.67 34.76
N GLN A 175 -2.98 27.79 34.00
CA GLN A 175 -3.56 26.53 33.53
C GLN A 175 -3.49 25.47 34.65
N LYS A 176 -4.62 25.14 35.27
CA LYS A 176 -4.74 24.11 36.32
C LYS A 176 -5.37 22.84 35.75
N CYS A 177 -4.91 21.67 36.16
CA CYS A 177 -5.52 20.40 35.78
C CYS A 177 -6.86 20.20 36.47
N VAL A 178 -7.87 19.75 35.70
CA VAL A 178 -9.22 19.44 36.22
C VAL A 178 -9.21 18.19 37.10
N ASN A 179 -8.23 17.30 36.94
CA ASN A 179 -8.10 16.12 37.78
C ASN A 179 -7.60 16.50 39.19
N PRO A 180 -8.44 16.38 40.24
CA PRO A 180 -8.09 16.82 41.58
C PRO A 180 -6.92 16.04 42.21
N THR A 181 -6.56 14.88 41.67
CA THR A 181 -5.41 14.09 42.17
C THR A 181 -4.09 14.40 41.46
N CYS A 182 -4.09 15.17 40.37
CA CYS A 182 -2.88 15.43 39.57
C CYS A 182 -2.08 16.65 40.04
N GLY A 183 -2.75 17.68 40.56
CA GLY A 183 -2.10 18.87 41.11
C GLY A 183 -1.28 19.72 40.12
N TYR A 184 -1.32 19.45 38.81
CA TYR A 184 -0.56 20.20 37.81
C TYR A 184 -1.10 21.62 37.63
N SER A 185 -0.21 22.62 37.72
CA SER A 185 -0.51 24.02 37.43
C SER A 185 0.64 24.69 36.69
N LYS A 186 0.34 25.50 35.66
CA LYS A 186 1.31 26.32 34.93
C LYS A 186 0.80 27.75 34.79
N CYS A 187 1.51 28.69 35.40
CA CYS A 187 1.44 30.12 35.17
C CYS A 187 2.68 30.49 34.30
#